data_AF-A0A1Q7BSS2-F1
#
_entry.id   AF-A0A1Q7BSS2-F1
#
_cell.length_a   1.000
_cell.length_b   1.000
_cell.length_c   1.000
_cell.angle_alpha   90.00
_cell.angle_beta   90.00
_cell.angle_gamma   90.00
#
_symmetry.space_group_name_H-M   'P 1'
#
loop_
_entity.id
_entity.type
_entity.pdbx_description
1 polymer ?
#
loop_
_entity_poly.entity_id
_entity_poly.type
_entity_poly.pdbx_seq_one_letter_code
_entity_poly.pdbx_strand_id
1 'polypeptide(L)'
;MEHEEPAHGGGRGKSGGESRNKKIALLISVIALFLALAEMFGKSAQTEGISANIKASDSWNFFQAKTIRQTTLRTAAQALTLEAATVSDESKKAALLKQADDWMKTVARYESDPAEKDGRKELRAQAEAYEHERDTHLARYHHYEFASAAYQIGIVLASAAVITGMMALVYGAIGLGIIGLAFMALGYFNPHYLHSLHLI
;
A
#
# COMPACT_ATOMS: atom_id res chain seq x y z
N MET A 1 16.88 86.62 -4.96
CA MET A 1 15.59 85.99 -4.64
C MET A 1 15.30 85.05 -5.79
N GLU A 2 15.49 83.76 -5.56
CA GLU A 2 14.79 82.69 -6.28
C GLU A 2 14.91 81.46 -5.39
N HIS A 3 13.76 81.00 -4.94
CA HIS A 3 13.58 79.99 -3.91
C HIS A 3 13.81 78.59 -4.50
N GLU A 4 14.48 77.74 -3.72
CA GLU A 4 14.43 76.29 -3.87
C GLU A 4 12.99 75.80 -3.65
N GLU A 5 12.51 74.92 -4.54
CA GLU A 5 11.44 73.98 -4.22
C GLU A 5 11.93 72.55 -4.54
N PRO A 6 12.16 71.70 -3.52
CA PRO A 6 12.19 70.26 -3.71
C PRO A 6 10.77 69.71 -3.67
N ALA A 7 10.27 69.24 -4.81
CA ALA A 7 9.03 68.48 -4.90
C ALA A 7 9.19 67.11 -4.22
N HIS A 8 8.83 67.05 -2.93
CA HIS A 8 8.59 65.80 -2.22
C HIS A 8 7.25 65.18 -2.68
N GLY A 9 7.31 64.29 -3.68
CA GLY A 9 6.19 63.43 -4.07
C GLY A 9 6.13 62.16 -3.21
N GLY A 10 5.54 62.26 -2.01
CA GLY A 10 5.17 61.10 -1.20
C GLY A 10 3.88 60.44 -1.72
N GLY A 11 3.88 59.12 -1.85
CA GLY A 11 2.72 58.33 -2.27
C GLY A 11 2.73 56.92 -1.69
N ARG A 12 2.52 56.83 -0.36
CA ARG A 12 2.24 55.59 0.37
C ARG A 12 0.91 54.99 -0.11
N GLY A 13 0.96 53.83 -0.78
CA GLY A 13 -0.26 53.12 -1.22
C GLY A 13 -0.09 51.64 -1.61
N LYS A 14 1.05 51.00 -1.31
CA LYS A 14 1.34 49.61 -1.75
C LYS A 14 1.60 48.57 -0.64
N SER A 15 1.63 48.94 0.65
CA SER A 15 2.09 47.98 1.69
C SER A 15 1.06 46.90 2.06
N GLY A 16 -0.24 47.19 2.00
CA GLY A 16 -1.29 46.26 2.44
C GLY A 16 -1.49 45.06 1.52
N GLY A 17 -1.52 45.28 0.20
CA GLY A 17 -1.67 44.21 -0.79
C GLY A 17 -0.42 43.32 -0.90
N GLU A 18 0.77 43.93 -0.84
CA GLU A 18 2.04 43.22 -0.88
C GLU A 18 2.23 42.33 0.36
N SER A 19 1.86 42.84 1.56
CA SER A 19 1.88 42.05 2.80
C SER A 19 0.93 40.84 2.73
N ARG A 20 -0.28 41.01 2.16
CA ARG A 20 -1.26 39.94 2.00
C ARG A 20 -0.77 38.85 1.03
N ASN A 21 -0.20 39.24 -0.11
CA ASN A 21 0.32 38.28 -1.08
C ASN A 21 1.51 37.49 -0.50
N LYS A 22 2.37 38.13 0.30
CA LYS A 22 3.44 37.43 1.05
C LYS A 22 2.88 36.39 2.02
N LYS A 23 1.78 36.68 2.71
CA LYS A 23 1.10 35.71 3.61
C LYS A 23 0.50 34.53 2.85
N ILE A 24 -0.12 34.78 1.69
CA ILE A 24 -0.68 33.70 0.85
C ILE A 24 0.45 32.85 0.25
N ALA A 25 1.56 33.46 -0.16
CA ALA A 25 2.73 32.73 -0.62
C ALA A 25 3.30 31.80 0.48
N LEU A 26 3.39 32.29 1.72
CA LEU A 26 3.78 31.46 2.86
C LEU A 26 2.81 30.30 3.09
N LEU A 27 1.50 30.53 2.99
CA LEU A 27 0.48 29.48 3.07
C LEU A 27 0.71 28.40 2.00
N ILE A 28 0.95 28.80 0.75
CA ILE A 28 1.26 27.86 -0.34
C ILE A 28 2.50 27.03 0.00
N SER A 29 3.58 27.64 0.50
CA SER A 29 4.78 26.92 0.89
C SER A 29 4.52 25.90 2.00
N VAL A 30 3.68 26.23 2.98
CA VAL A 30 3.30 25.30 4.06
C VAL A 30 2.47 24.14 3.51
N ILE A 31 1.47 24.41 2.67
CA ILE A 31 0.65 23.35 2.05
C ILE A 31 1.52 22.45 1.17
N ALA A 32 2.45 23.02 0.40
CA ALA A 32 3.37 22.27 -0.44
C ALA A 32 4.31 21.35 0.36
N LEU A 33 4.74 21.78 1.56
CA LEU A 33 5.49 20.90 2.47
C LEU A 33 4.67 19.67 2.87
N PHE A 34 3.40 19.87 3.23
CA PHE A 34 2.52 18.74 3.58
C PHE A 34 2.17 17.86 2.39
N LEU A 35 2.02 18.43 1.19
CA LEU A 35 1.90 17.68 -0.06
C LEU A 35 3.09 16.73 -0.24
N ALA A 36 4.31 17.25 -0.11
CA ALA A 36 5.52 16.44 -0.27
C ALA A 36 5.58 15.28 0.74
N LEU A 37 5.14 15.51 1.98
CA LEU A 37 5.04 14.47 3.01
C LEU A 37 3.96 13.44 2.67
N ALA A 38 2.78 13.87 2.21
CA ALA A 38 1.70 12.97 1.80
C ALA A 38 2.16 12.07 0.63
N GLU A 39 2.81 12.63 -0.38
CA GLU A 39 3.34 11.87 -1.51
C GLU A 39 4.45 10.90 -1.09
N MET A 40 5.34 11.32 -0.18
CA MET A 40 6.39 10.45 0.36
C MET A 40 5.78 9.24 1.10
N PHE A 41 4.81 9.47 1.99
CA PHE A 41 4.15 8.39 2.71
C PHE A 41 3.29 7.51 1.80
N GLY A 42 2.59 8.11 0.82
CA GLY A 42 1.85 7.39 -0.21
C GLY A 42 2.76 6.44 -0.99
N LYS A 43 3.89 6.93 -1.50
CA LYS A 43 4.86 6.11 -2.24
C LYS A 43 5.46 5.00 -1.40
N SER A 44 5.78 5.28 -0.13
CA SER A 44 6.25 4.24 0.81
C SER A 44 5.19 3.17 1.03
N ALA A 45 3.94 3.55 1.32
CA ALA A 45 2.85 2.60 1.50
C ALA A 45 2.57 1.77 0.24
N GLN A 46 2.60 2.39 -0.93
CA GLN A 46 2.46 1.69 -2.22
C GLN A 46 3.59 0.67 -2.43
N THR A 47 4.84 1.03 -2.13
CA THR A 47 6.00 0.14 -2.30
C THR A 47 5.91 -1.08 -1.39
N GLU A 48 5.54 -0.87 -0.12
CA GLU A 48 5.34 -1.97 0.82
C GLU A 48 4.14 -2.85 0.42
N GLY A 49 3.04 -2.25 -0.04
CA GLY A 49 1.88 -2.98 -0.56
C GLY A 49 2.24 -3.87 -1.75
N ILE A 50 3.05 -3.36 -2.68
CA ILE A 50 3.55 -4.15 -3.82
C ILE A 50 4.48 -5.27 -3.33
N SER A 51 5.38 -4.98 -2.40
CA SER A 51 6.29 -5.99 -1.82
C SER A 51 5.51 -7.13 -1.15
N ALA A 52 4.51 -6.80 -0.33
CA ALA A 52 3.64 -7.78 0.31
C ALA A 52 2.83 -8.58 -0.71
N ASN A 53 2.33 -7.94 -1.78
CA ASN A 53 1.64 -8.64 -2.87
C ASN A 53 2.56 -9.67 -3.57
N ILE A 54 3.82 -9.32 -3.84
CA ILE A 54 4.80 -10.24 -4.43
C ILE A 54 5.02 -11.43 -3.49
N LYS A 55 5.26 -11.19 -2.19
CA LYS A 55 5.43 -12.27 -1.19
C LYS A 55 4.20 -13.19 -1.10
N ALA A 56 3.00 -12.62 -1.14
CA ALA A 56 1.75 -13.40 -1.16
C ALA A 56 1.64 -14.26 -2.42
N SER A 57 1.92 -13.68 -3.60
CA SER A 57 1.91 -14.38 -4.88
C SER A 57 2.91 -15.54 -4.90
N ASP A 58 4.14 -15.30 -4.46
CA ASP A 58 5.18 -16.34 -4.36
C ASP A 58 4.75 -17.48 -3.42
N SER A 59 4.17 -17.14 -2.25
CA SER A 59 3.66 -18.12 -1.29
C SER A 59 2.54 -18.98 -1.89
N TRP A 60 1.61 -18.37 -2.62
CA TRP A 60 0.57 -19.08 -3.35
C TRP A 60 1.13 -19.94 -4.49
N ASN A 61 2.16 -19.49 -5.18
CA ASN A 61 2.84 -20.28 -6.21
C ASN A 61 3.50 -21.53 -5.61
N PHE A 62 4.19 -21.40 -4.47
CA PHE A 62 4.74 -22.55 -3.75
C PHE A 62 3.65 -23.51 -3.26
N PHE A 63 2.55 -22.98 -2.72
CA PHE A 63 1.40 -23.78 -2.30
C PHE A 63 0.83 -24.61 -3.46
N GLN A 64 0.62 -23.96 -4.62
CA GLN A 64 0.12 -24.63 -5.83
C GLN A 64 1.11 -25.68 -6.34
N ALA A 65 2.41 -25.36 -6.39
CA ALA A 65 3.44 -26.31 -6.80
C ALA A 65 3.47 -27.55 -5.88
N LYS A 66 3.36 -27.36 -4.56
CA LYS A 66 3.27 -28.47 -3.61
C LYS A 66 1.98 -29.27 -3.77
N THR A 67 0.85 -28.61 -4.04
CA THR A 67 -0.43 -29.28 -4.30
C THR A 67 -0.32 -30.22 -5.51
N ILE A 68 0.31 -29.76 -6.60
CA ILE A 68 0.55 -30.55 -7.81
C ILE A 68 1.46 -31.74 -7.49
N ARG A 69 2.63 -31.50 -6.88
CA ARG A 69 3.57 -32.57 -6.50
C ARG A 69 2.94 -33.61 -5.58
N GLN A 70 2.13 -33.16 -4.62
CA GLN A 70 1.40 -34.03 -3.69
C GLN A 70 0.40 -34.91 -4.45
N THR A 71 -0.33 -34.34 -5.40
CA THR A 71 -1.29 -35.07 -6.24
C THR A 71 -0.58 -36.12 -7.09
N THR A 72 0.52 -35.75 -7.74
CA THR A 72 1.34 -36.69 -8.53
C THR A 72 1.85 -37.86 -7.68
N LEU A 73 2.43 -37.59 -6.50
CA LEU A 73 2.94 -38.65 -5.62
C LEU A 73 1.82 -39.55 -5.07
N ARG A 74 0.66 -38.97 -4.73
CA ARG A 74 -0.49 -39.73 -4.25
C ARG A 74 -1.02 -40.68 -5.32
N THR A 75 -1.20 -40.18 -6.54
CA THR A 75 -1.64 -41.01 -7.68
C THR A 75 -0.62 -42.11 -7.98
N ALA A 76 0.68 -41.81 -7.94
CA ALA A 76 1.73 -42.80 -8.15
C ALA A 76 1.76 -43.87 -7.05
N ALA A 77 1.59 -43.49 -5.77
CA ALA A 77 1.52 -44.45 -4.66
C ALA A 77 0.29 -45.36 -4.76
N GLN A 78 -0.86 -44.82 -5.18
CA GLN A 78 -2.06 -45.61 -5.44
C GLN A 78 -1.85 -46.62 -6.58
N ALA A 79 -1.19 -46.20 -7.66
CA ALA A 79 -0.86 -47.08 -8.78
C ALA A 79 0.07 -48.24 -8.35
N LEU A 80 1.13 -47.96 -7.58
CA LEU A 80 2.01 -48.99 -7.03
C LEU A 80 1.29 -49.96 -6.09
N THR A 81 0.33 -49.45 -5.30
CA THR A 81 -0.47 -50.29 -4.40
C THR A 81 -1.38 -51.24 -5.18
N LEU A 82 -1.96 -50.76 -6.29
CA LEU A 82 -2.77 -51.60 -7.19
C LEU A 82 -1.91 -52.64 -7.91
N GLU A 83 -0.72 -52.25 -8.40
CA GLU A 83 0.23 -53.16 -9.04
C GLU A 83 0.66 -54.26 -8.08
N ALA A 84 1.01 -53.91 -6.83
CA ALA A 84 1.39 -54.86 -5.79
C ALA A 84 0.30 -55.90 -5.50
N ALA A 85 -0.97 -55.57 -5.71
CA ALA A 85 -2.09 -56.51 -5.55
C ALA A 85 -2.16 -57.58 -6.66
N THR A 86 -1.48 -57.36 -7.79
CA THR A 86 -1.47 -58.27 -8.94
C THR A 86 -0.18 -59.09 -9.07
N VAL A 87 0.85 -58.75 -8.29
CA VAL A 87 2.16 -59.42 -8.32
C VAL A 87 2.16 -60.64 -7.39
N SER A 88 2.56 -61.79 -7.93
CA SER A 88 2.67 -63.06 -7.19
C SER A 88 3.99 -63.24 -6.44
N ASP A 89 5.05 -62.52 -6.83
CA ASP A 89 6.35 -62.52 -6.17
C ASP A 89 6.31 -61.64 -4.91
N GLU A 90 6.40 -62.28 -3.74
CA GLU A 90 6.28 -61.61 -2.43
C GLU A 90 7.40 -60.58 -2.19
N SER A 91 8.61 -60.81 -2.74
CA SER A 91 9.73 -59.86 -2.60
C SER A 91 9.47 -58.59 -3.39
N LYS A 92 8.93 -58.70 -4.61
CA LYS A 92 8.58 -57.55 -5.46
C LYS A 92 7.39 -56.79 -4.89
N LYS A 93 6.38 -57.51 -4.40
CA LYS A 93 5.22 -56.93 -3.72
C LYS A 93 5.64 -56.11 -2.49
N ALA A 94 6.51 -56.63 -1.64
CA ALA A 94 7.02 -55.90 -0.48
C ALA A 94 7.78 -54.63 -0.87
N ALA A 95 8.57 -54.67 -1.95
CA ALA A 95 9.28 -53.50 -2.46
C ALA A 95 8.33 -52.40 -2.99
N LEU A 96 7.29 -52.77 -3.75
CA LEU A 96 6.28 -51.84 -4.25
C LEU A 96 5.50 -51.16 -3.12
N LEU A 97 5.06 -51.94 -2.12
CA LEU A 97 4.34 -51.42 -0.96
C LEU A 97 5.21 -50.47 -0.12
N LYS A 98 6.51 -50.80 0.04
CA LYS A 98 7.45 -49.91 0.72
C LYS A 98 7.61 -48.57 -0.02
N GLN A 99 7.77 -48.61 -1.34
CA GLN A 99 7.89 -47.39 -2.15
C GLN A 99 6.61 -46.53 -2.08
N ALA A 100 5.44 -47.16 -2.10
CA ALA A 100 4.16 -46.47 -1.93
C ALA A 100 4.04 -45.80 -0.55
N ASP A 101 4.45 -46.49 0.52
CA ASP A 101 4.45 -45.94 1.89
C ASP A 101 5.42 -44.74 2.02
N ASP A 102 6.63 -44.84 1.46
CA ASP A 102 7.62 -43.76 1.49
C ASP A 102 7.15 -42.51 0.71
N TRP A 103 6.44 -42.70 -0.40
CA TRP A 103 5.78 -41.59 -1.11
C TRP A 103 4.62 -40.99 -0.32
N MET A 104 3.82 -41.80 0.38
CA MET A 104 2.75 -41.32 1.25
C MET A 104 3.28 -40.53 2.45
N LYS A 105 4.43 -40.91 3.03
CA LYS A 105 5.12 -40.08 4.04
C LYS A 105 5.55 -38.73 3.48
N THR A 106 6.06 -38.70 2.24
CA THR A 106 6.43 -37.45 1.56
C THR A 106 5.20 -36.56 1.30
N VAL A 107 4.08 -37.16 0.90
CA VAL A 107 2.77 -36.48 0.74
C VAL A 107 2.31 -35.85 2.06
N ALA A 108 2.49 -36.54 3.18
CA ALA A 108 2.17 -36.01 4.51
C ALA A 108 3.06 -34.81 4.89
N ARG A 109 4.37 -34.90 4.62
CA ARG A 109 5.30 -33.77 4.83
C ARG A 109 4.95 -32.55 3.98
N TYR A 110 4.53 -32.74 2.72
CA TYR A 110 4.07 -31.61 1.90
C TYR A 110 2.78 -30.97 2.42
N GLU A 111 1.95 -31.71 3.15
CA GLU A 111 0.73 -31.15 3.76
C GLU A 111 1.07 -30.22 4.92
N SER A 112 2.00 -30.63 5.78
CA SER A 112 2.48 -29.82 6.90
C SER A 112 3.94 -30.17 7.19
N ASP A 113 4.77 -29.13 7.22
CA ASP A 113 6.15 -29.19 7.67
C ASP A 113 6.43 -27.96 8.55
N PRO A 114 6.16 -28.05 9.86
CA PRO A 114 6.33 -26.94 10.78
C PRO A 114 7.80 -26.56 11.01
N ALA A 115 8.74 -27.48 10.76
CA ALA A 115 10.16 -27.26 10.99
C ALA A 115 10.72 -26.29 9.93
N GLU A 116 10.41 -26.57 8.66
CA GLU A 116 10.85 -25.74 7.52
C GLU A 116 9.84 -24.62 7.19
N LYS A 117 8.65 -24.64 7.80
CA LYS A 117 7.52 -23.72 7.54
C LYS A 117 7.12 -23.67 6.06
N ASP A 118 7.35 -24.76 5.34
CA ASP A 118 7.17 -24.83 3.90
C ASP A 118 6.01 -25.76 3.51
N GLY A 119 5.33 -26.38 4.48
CA GLY A 119 4.15 -27.20 4.21
C GLY A 119 2.99 -26.37 3.66
N ARG A 120 2.02 -27.04 3.03
CA ARG A 120 0.89 -26.35 2.41
C ARG A 120 0.07 -25.51 3.39
N LYS A 121 -0.12 -25.99 4.63
CA LYS A 121 -0.85 -25.24 5.66
C LYS A 121 -0.08 -23.97 6.07
N GLU A 122 1.23 -24.09 6.22
CA GLU A 122 2.12 -23.01 6.62
C GLU A 122 2.26 -21.97 5.50
N LEU A 123 2.37 -22.41 4.23
CA LEU A 123 2.41 -21.53 3.06
C LEU A 123 1.11 -20.76 2.87
N ARG A 124 -0.04 -21.42 3.10
CA ARG A 124 -1.35 -20.75 3.04
C ARG A 124 -1.46 -19.67 4.11
N ALA A 125 -1.12 -19.99 5.36
CA ALA A 125 -1.15 -19.03 6.45
C ALA A 125 -0.22 -17.84 6.19
N GLN A 126 0.97 -18.08 5.62
CA GLN A 126 1.88 -17.02 5.20
C GLN A 126 1.29 -16.15 4.08
N ALA A 127 0.70 -16.77 3.06
CA ALA A 127 0.08 -16.04 1.95
C ALA A 127 -1.04 -15.12 2.45
N GLU A 128 -1.95 -15.64 3.28
CA GLU A 128 -3.06 -14.88 3.88
C GLU A 128 -2.53 -13.74 4.79
N ALA A 129 -1.44 -13.96 5.53
CA ALA A 129 -0.81 -12.90 6.33
C ALA A 129 -0.23 -11.78 5.45
N TYR A 130 0.47 -12.12 4.36
CA TYR A 130 0.99 -11.12 3.42
C TYR A 130 -0.12 -10.39 2.66
N GLU A 131 -1.25 -11.04 2.38
CA GLU A 131 -2.43 -10.37 1.83
C GLU A 131 -3.00 -9.33 2.80
N HIS A 132 -3.10 -9.68 4.09
CA HIS A 132 -3.57 -8.73 5.10
C HIS A 132 -2.61 -7.53 5.27
N GLU A 133 -1.30 -7.79 5.23
CA GLU A 133 -0.28 -6.75 5.25
C GLU A 133 -0.42 -5.84 4.02
N ARG A 134 -0.51 -6.41 2.82
CA ARG A 134 -0.79 -5.71 1.56
C ARG A 134 -2.01 -4.80 1.69
N ASP A 135 -3.13 -5.36 2.15
CA ASP A 135 -4.40 -4.63 2.22
C ASP A 135 -4.30 -3.45 3.19
N THR A 136 -3.59 -3.63 4.30
CA THR A 136 -3.31 -2.55 5.24
C THR A 136 -2.47 -1.44 4.60
N HIS A 137 -1.42 -1.78 3.84
CA HIS A 137 -0.60 -0.81 3.14
C HIS A 137 -1.37 -0.06 2.04
N LEU A 138 -2.21 -0.77 1.28
CA LEU A 138 -3.06 -0.15 0.26
C LEU A 138 -4.11 0.78 0.87
N ALA A 139 -4.68 0.41 2.01
CA ALA A 139 -5.61 1.28 2.72
C ALA A 139 -4.93 2.58 3.16
N ARG A 140 -3.72 2.51 3.73
CA ARG A 140 -2.90 3.70 4.04
C ARG A 140 -2.60 4.54 2.80
N TYR A 141 -2.23 3.89 1.70
CA TYR A 141 -1.93 4.55 0.43
C TYR A 141 -3.09 5.42 -0.04
N HIS A 142 -4.32 4.89 -0.03
CA HIS A 142 -5.50 5.65 -0.46
C HIS A 142 -5.74 6.91 0.38
N HIS A 143 -5.55 6.83 1.70
CA HIS A 143 -5.63 8.00 2.57
C HIS A 143 -4.62 9.11 2.18
N TYR A 144 -3.38 8.72 1.86
CA TYR A 144 -2.35 9.68 1.45
C TYR A 144 -2.61 10.26 0.06
N GLU A 145 -3.20 9.51 -0.87
CA GLU A 145 -3.66 10.01 -2.16
C GLU A 145 -4.74 11.09 -2.01
N PHE A 146 -5.75 10.86 -1.16
CA PHE A 146 -6.77 11.89 -0.89
C PHE A 146 -6.18 13.14 -0.24
N ALA A 147 -5.22 12.96 0.68
CA ALA A 147 -4.52 14.10 1.27
C ALA A 147 -3.73 14.89 0.21
N SER A 148 -2.98 14.20 -0.65
CA SER A 148 -2.23 14.80 -1.77
C SER A 148 -3.16 15.60 -2.68
N ALA A 149 -4.28 15.00 -3.11
CA ALA A 149 -5.28 15.68 -3.93
C ALA A 149 -5.85 16.94 -3.25
N ALA A 150 -6.19 16.85 -1.95
CA ALA A 150 -6.67 18.01 -1.20
C ALA A 150 -5.65 19.15 -1.14
N TYR A 151 -4.36 18.84 -0.90
CA TYR A 151 -3.30 19.84 -0.89
C TYR A 151 -3.05 20.46 -2.27
N GLN A 152 -3.05 19.65 -3.34
CA GLN A 152 -2.90 20.16 -4.71
C GLN A 152 -4.03 21.15 -5.07
N ILE A 153 -5.29 20.79 -4.76
CA ILE A 153 -6.44 21.70 -4.95
C ILE A 153 -6.28 22.96 -4.07
N GLY A 154 -5.85 22.80 -2.82
CA GLY A 154 -5.60 23.93 -1.91
C GLY A 154 -4.55 24.91 -2.45
N ILE A 155 -3.46 24.40 -3.03
CA ILE A 155 -2.42 25.21 -3.68
C ILE A 155 -2.99 25.97 -4.88
N VAL A 156 -3.83 25.33 -5.70
CA VAL A 156 -4.50 25.98 -6.84
C VAL A 156 -5.42 27.12 -6.37
N LEU A 157 -6.23 26.88 -5.33
CA LEU A 157 -7.11 27.91 -4.76
C LEU A 157 -6.32 29.09 -4.17
N ALA A 158 -5.24 28.80 -3.43
CA ALA A 158 -4.39 29.84 -2.87
C ALA A 158 -3.68 30.65 -3.98
N SER A 159 -3.23 29.98 -5.05
CA SER A 159 -2.62 30.64 -6.22
C SER A 159 -3.63 31.53 -6.95
N ALA A 160 -4.86 31.08 -7.14
CA ALA A 160 -5.95 31.88 -7.70
C ALA A 160 -6.32 33.07 -6.80
N ALA A 161 -6.22 32.92 -5.48
CA ALA A 161 -6.46 34.02 -4.53
C ALA A 161 -5.42 35.15 -4.66
N VAL A 162 -4.16 34.84 -4.98
CA VAL A 162 -3.12 35.85 -5.24
C VAL A 162 -3.47 36.72 -6.45
N ILE A 163 -4.03 36.12 -7.51
CA ILE A 163 -4.39 36.81 -8.76
C ILE A 163 -5.70 37.60 -8.60
N THR A 164 -6.72 36.97 -8.03
CA THR A 164 -8.08 37.52 -7.94
C THR A 164 -8.31 38.43 -6.74
N GLY A 165 -7.48 38.30 -5.69
CA GLY A 165 -7.65 39.00 -4.41
C GLY A 165 -8.82 38.47 -3.56
N MET A 166 -9.49 37.39 -3.96
CA MET A 166 -10.66 36.85 -3.28
C MET A 166 -10.29 36.07 -2.01
N MET A 167 -10.67 36.58 -0.84
CA MET A 167 -10.40 35.93 0.45
C MET A 167 -11.16 34.60 0.64
N ALA A 168 -12.31 34.42 -0.03
CA ALA A 168 -13.05 33.15 0.00
C ALA A 168 -12.18 31.97 -0.47
N LEU A 169 -11.33 32.18 -1.47
CA LEU A 169 -10.41 31.17 -1.99
C LEU A 169 -9.31 30.82 -0.98
N VAL A 170 -8.85 31.79 -0.18
CA VAL A 170 -7.89 31.56 0.91
C VAL A 170 -8.50 30.66 1.99
N TYR A 171 -9.75 30.92 2.39
CA TYR A 171 -10.44 30.07 3.35
C TYR A 171 -10.69 28.66 2.79
N GLY A 172 -11.01 28.55 1.50
CA GLY A 172 -11.10 27.25 0.81
C GLY A 172 -9.78 26.48 0.85
N ALA A 173 -8.66 27.14 0.56
CA ALA A 173 -7.33 26.54 0.61
C ALA A 173 -6.95 26.07 2.04
N ILE A 174 -7.25 26.87 3.06
CA ILE A 174 -7.03 26.49 4.46
C ILE A 174 -7.90 25.30 4.84
N GLY A 175 -9.18 25.31 4.46
CA GLY A 175 -10.11 24.19 4.69
C GLY A 175 -9.61 22.89 4.09
N LEU A 176 -9.14 22.93 2.83
CA LEU A 176 -8.54 21.77 2.17
C LEU A 176 -7.22 21.33 2.83
N GLY A 177 -6.41 22.26 3.34
CA GLY A 177 -5.22 21.94 4.12
C GLY A 177 -5.57 21.16 5.40
N ILE A 178 -6.63 21.55 6.11
CA ILE A 178 -7.11 20.82 7.29
C ILE A 178 -7.66 19.44 6.90
N ILE A 179 -8.42 19.34 5.81
CA ILE A 179 -8.92 18.06 5.29
C ILE A 179 -7.76 17.13 4.93
N GLY A 180 -6.71 17.64 4.28
CA GLY A 180 -5.51 16.88 3.96
C GLY A 180 -4.81 16.34 5.22
N LEU A 181 -4.68 17.17 6.26
CA LEU A 181 -4.11 16.74 7.55
C LEU A 181 -4.98 15.65 8.20
N ALA A 182 -6.30 15.77 8.14
CA ALA A 182 -7.21 14.75 8.66
C ALA A 182 -7.03 13.42 7.92
N PHE A 183 -6.93 13.42 6.59
CA PHE A 183 -6.67 12.20 5.81
C PHE A 183 -5.30 11.59 6.13
N MET A 184 -4.24 12.39 6.27
CA MET A 184 -2.92 11.89 6.69
C MET A 184 -2.97 11.25 8.08
N ALA A 185 -3.67 11.88 9.03
CA ALA A 185 -3.83 11.33 10.38
C ALA A 185 -4.64 10.03 10.36
N LEU A 186 -5.72 9.96 9.58
CA LEU A 186 -6.51 8.73 9.41
C LEU A 186 -5.67 7.62 8.78
N GLY A 187 -4.89 7.92 7.74
CA GLY A 187 -3.97 6.95 7.13
C GLY A 187 -2.93 6.41 8.11
N TYR A 188 -2.49 7.21 9.07
CA TYR A 188 -1.55 6.77 10.10
C TYR A 188 -2.21 5.94 11.21
N PHE A 189 -3.31 6.43 11.78
CA PHE A 189 -3.94 5.83 12.97
C PHE A 189 -5.01 4.79 12.68
N ASN A 190 -5.79 4.95 11.61
CA ASN A 190 -6.88 4.04 11.25
C ASN A 190 -6.97 3.84 9.73
N PRO A 191 -6.07 3.03 9.16
CA PRO A 191 -5.97 2.83 7.71
C PRO A 191 -7.24 2.28 7.07
N HIS A 192 -8.01 1.47 7.80
CA HIS A 192 -9.17 0.75 7.27
C HIS A 192 -10.48 1.56 7.36
N TYR A 193 -10.43 2.80 7.88
CA TYR A 193 -11.63 3.61 8.09
C TYR A 193 -12.39 3.89 6.79
N LEU A 194 -11.70 4.24 5.69
CA LEU A 194 -12.38 4.52 4.42
C LEU A 194 -12.96 3.26 3.77
N HIS A 195 -12.30 2.12 3.91
CA HIS A 195 -12.78 0.83 3.42
C HIS A 195 -14.05 0.40 4.17
N SER A 196 -14.12 0.65 5.48
CA SER A 196 -15.31 0.36 6.28
C SER A 196 -16.54 1.19 5.90
N LEU A 197 -16.35 2.32 5.20
CA LEU A 197 -17.43 3.15 4.67
C LEU A 197 -17.83 2.81 3.22
N HIS A 198 -17.23 1.79 2.60
CA HIS A 198 -17.41 1.44 1.17
C HIS A 198 -17.12 2.60 0.20
N LEU A 199 -16.32 3.59 0.61
CA LEU A 199 -15.98 4.73 -0.25
C LEU A 199 -14.90 4.39 -1.28
N ILE A 200 -14.23 3.25 -1.09
CA ILE A 200 -13.11 2.69 -1.87
C ILE A 200 -12.92 1.23 -1.43
#